data_AF-A0ABC9CW40-F1
#
_entry.id   AF-A0ABC9CW40-F1
#
_cell.length_a   1.000
_cell.length_b   1.000
_cell.length_c   1.000
_cell.angle_alpha   90.00
_cell.angle_beta   90.00
_cell.angle_gamma   90.00
#
_symmetry.space_group_name_H-M   'P 1'
#
loop_
_entity.id
_entity.type
_entity.pdbx_description
1 polymer ?
#
loop_
_entity_poly.entity_id
_entity_poly.type
_entity_poly.pdbx_seq_one_letter_code
_entity_poly.pdbx_strand_id
1 'polypeptide(L)'
;MKQKIVIKLSMVSDKSRSKAMVLAAKADGVSKMGITGDGKDRLEVEGEGVDAVCLVKCLRRKIGHAEILQVEEVKPAEKEKKPEEPKVVPLPYWYPHHYYQPPYPWC
;
A
#
# COMPACT_ATOMS: atom_id res chain seq x y z
N MET A 1 -3.90 1.80 20.28
CA MET A 1 -4.57 0.86 19.36
C MET A 1 -4.55 1.44 17.96
N LYS A 2 -4.12 0.68 16.96
CA LYS A 2 -4.12 1.17 15.57
C LYS A 2 -5.48 0.92 14.94
N GLN A 3 -5.91 1.82 14.07
CA GLN A 3 -7.18 1.77 13.38
C GLN A 3 -6.96 1.97 11.89
N LYS A 4 -7.75 1.26 11.09
CA LYS A 4 -7.93 1.47 9.66
C LYS A 4 -9.34 1.98 9.43
N ILE A 5 -9.44 3.14 8.79
CA ILE A 5 -10.70 3.83 8.50
C ILE A 5 -10.81 3.98 6.99
N VAL A 6 -11.96 3.58 6.43
CA VAL A 6 -12.27 3.77 5.01
C VAL A 6 -13.44 4.74 4.89
N ILE A 7 -13.20 5.87 4.21
CA ILE A 7 -14.17 6.94 4.03
C ILE A 7 -14.50 7.07 2.55
N LYS A 8 -15.77 6.93 2.19
CA LYS A 8 -16.26 7.27 0.85
C LYS A 8 -16.43 8.77 0.73
N LEU A 9 -15.95 9.35 -0.36
CA LEU A 9 -15.97 10.77 -0.65
C LEU A 9 -16.50 11.03 -2.06
N SER A 10 -17.34 12.05 -2.21
CA SER A 10 -17.75 12.53 -3.53
C SER A 10 -16.66 13.43 -4.13
N MET A 11 -15.81 12.86 -4.97
CA MET A 11 -14.62 13.53 -5.50
C MET A 11 -14.56 13.41 -7.02
N VAL A 12 -14.91 14.49 -7.71
CA VAL A 12 -15.02 14.51 -9.18
C VAL A 12 -13.66 14.79 -9.85
N SER A 13 -12.74 15.49 -9.17
CA SER A 13 -11.49 16.00 -9.79
C SER A 13 -10.23 15.66 -8.98
N ASP A 14 -9.07 15.68 -9.64
CA ASP A 14 -7.78 15.49 -8.97
C ASP A 14 -7.49 16.60 -7.93
N LYS A 15 -7.99 17.82 -8.17
CA LYS A 15 -7.90 18.91 -7.17
C LYS A 15 -8.62 18.54 -5.88
N SER A 16 -9.79 17.89 -5.97
CA SER A 16 -10.49 17.38 -4.77
C SER A 16 -9.73 16.22 -4.12
N ARG A 17 -9.07 15.36 -4.91
CA ARG A 17 -8.18 14.28 -4.44
C ARG A 17 -6.99 14.77 -3.63
N SER A 18 -6.25 15.73 -4.17
CA SER A 18 -5.13 16.32 -3.45
C SER A 18 -5.60 17.02 -2.17
N LYS A 19 -6.73 17.75 -2.20
CA LYS A 19 -7.28 18.40 -0.99
C LYS A 19 -7.69 17.39 0.08
N ALA A 20 -8.34 16.29 -0.29
CA ALA A 20 -8.76 15.27 0.68
C ALA A 20 -7.55 14.62 1.35
N MET A 21 -6.51 14.27 0.58
CA MET A 21 -5.25 13.77 1.13
C MET A 21 -4.60 14.77 2.07
N VAL A 22 -4.50 16.05 1.69
CA VAL A 22 -3.92 17.08 2.57
C VAL A 22 -4.71 17.23 3.88
N LEU A 23 -6.04 17.07 3.85
CA LEU A 23 -6.85 17.14 5.07
C LEU A 23 -6.65 15.92 5.97
N ALA A 24 -6.56 14.72 5.40
CA ALA A 24 -6.24 13.52 6.16
C ALA A 24 -4.83 13.56 6.75
N ALA A 25 -3.84 14.03 6.00
CA ALA A 25 -2.46 14.18 6.50
C ALA A 25 -2.34 15.18 7.66
N LYS A 26 -3.28 16.13 7.76
CA LYS A 26 -3.34 17.11 8.85
C LYS A 26 -4.07 16.59 10.08
N ALA A 27 -4.75 15.45 9.99
CA ALA A 27 -5.42 14.88 11.14
C ALA A 27 -4.39 14.21 12.07
N ASP A 28 -4.56 14.43 13.36
CA ASP A 28 -3.68 13.85 14.36
C ASP A 28 -3.81 12.32 14.39
N GLY A 29 -2.68 11.65 14.61
CA GLY A 29 -2.64 10.18 14.71
C GLY A 29 -2.54 9.44 13.38
N VAL A 30 -2.66 10.12 12.24
CA VAL A 30 -2.55 9.49 10.91
C VAL A 30 -1.11 9.06 10.64
N SER A 31 -0.93 7.77 10.31
CA SER A 31 0.37 7.17 9.97
C SER A 31 0.48 6.84 8.48
N LYS A 32 -0.61 6.39 7.86
CA LYS A 32 -0.69 6.12 6.42
C LYS A 32 -2.04 6.54 5.89
N MET A 33 -2.07 6.91 4.61
CA MET A 33 -3.30 7.22 3.91
C MET A 33 -3.16 6.96 2.42
N GLY A 34 -4.28 6.69 1.74
CA GLY A 34 -4.29 6.45 0.31
C GLY A 34 -5.69 6.59 -0.29
N ILE A 35 -5.76 6.89 -1.58
CA ILE A 35 -7.02 6.90 -2.31
C ILE A 35 -7.16 5.56 -3.04
N THR A 36 -8.27 4.87 -2.81
CA THR A 36 -8.58 3.55 -3.38
C THR A 36 -9.98 3.54 -4.01
N GLY A 37 -10.38 2.38 -4.54
CA GLY A 37 -11.63 2.18 -5.28
C GLY A 37 -11.50 2.49 -6.77
N ASP A 38 -12.27 1.80 -7.60
CA ASP A 38 -12.23 1.94 -9.07
C ASP A 38 -12.52 3.39 -9.52
N GLY A 39 -13.41 4.07 -8.78
CA GLY A 39 -13.75 5.48 -8.99
C GLY A 39 -12.80 6.48 -8.33
N LYS A 40 -11.77 6.01 -7.61
CA LYS A 40 -10.90 6.85 -6.74
C LYS A 40 -11.71 7.72 -5.78
N ASP A 41 -12.76 7.12 -5.22
CA ASP A 41 -13.77 7.74 -4.37
C ASP A 41 -13.66 7.29 -2.91
N ARG A 42 -12.66 6.48 -2.56
CA ARG A 42 -12.43 6.01 -1.19
C ARG A 42 -11.10 6.52 -0.67
N LEU A 43 -11.11 7.03 0.55
CA LEU A 43 -9.92 7.45 1.29
C LEU A 43 -9.70 6.47 2.44
N GLU A 44 -8.61 5.72 2.35
CA GLU A 44 -8.13 4.85 3.42
C GLU A 44 -7.18 5.63 4.31
N VAL A 45 -7.38 5.53 5.62
CA VAL A 45 -6.56 6.19 6.64
C VAL A 45 -6.21 5.14 7.70
N GLU A 46 -4.92 4.97 7.96
CA GLU A 46 -4.42 4.13 9.05
C GLU A 46 -3.67 5.00 10.04
N GLY A 47 -3.92 4.79 11.34
CA GLY A 47 -3.31 5.59 12.38
C GLY A 47 -3.65 5.14 13.78
N GLU A 48 -3.09 5.81 14.77
CA GLU A 48 -3.35 5.58 16.19
C GLU A 48 -3.91 6.88 16.81
N GLY A 49 -5.07 6.79 17.45
CA GLY A 49 -5.74 7.96 18.02
C GLY A 49 -6.39 8.87 16.98
N VAL A 50 -6.71 8.35 15.78
CA VAL A 50 -7.39 9.13 14.73
C VAL A 50 -8.84 9.38 15.11
N ASP A 51 -9.23 10.65 15.25
CA ASP A 51 -10.63 11.03 15.44
C ASP A 51 -11.38 10.95 14.09
N ALA A 52 -12.00 9.80 13.84
CA ALA A 52 -12.79 9.55 12.64
C ALA A 52 -13.93 10.56 12.45
N VAL A 53 -14.58 10.99 13.53
CA VAL A 53 -15.73 11.92 13.47
C VAL A 53 -15.25 13.30 13.08
N CYS A 54 -14.18 13.81 13.71
CA CYS A 54 -13.60 15.10 13.37
C CYS A 54 -13.06 15.12 11.95
N LEU A 55 -12.38 14.04 11.53
CA LEU A 55 -11.87 13.90 10.17
C LEU A 55 -13.00 13.97 9.13
N VAL A 56 -14.06 13.19 9.31
CA VAL A 56 -15.22 13.19 8.40
C VAL A 56 -15.93 14.54 8.41
N LYS A 57 -16.07 15.18 9.57
CA LYS A 57 -16.65 16.53 9.67
C LYS A 57 -15.84 17.55 8.88
N CYS A 58 -14.51 17.49 8.96
CA CYS A 58 -13.62 18.34 8.18
C CYS A 58 -13.72 18.09 6.67
N LEU A 59 -13.80 16.83 6.27
CA LEU A 59 -13.98 16.42 4.87
C LEU A 59 -15.34 16.91 4.33
N ARG A 60 -16.42 16.75 5.12
CA ARG A 60 -17.76 17.24 4.78
C ARG A 60 -17.81 18.72 4.47
N ARG A 61 -17.07 19.51 5.28
CA ARG A 61 -17.05 20.97 5.14
C ARG A 61 -16.24 21.46 3.94
N LYS A 62 -15.20 20.75 3.53
CA LYS A 62 -14.21 21.25 2.54
C LYS A 62 -14.26 20.55 1.17
N ILE A 63 -14.65 19.29 1.14
CA ILE A 63 -14.71 18.48 -0.08
C ILE A 63 -16.15 18.33 -0.57
N GLY A 64 -17.08 18.01 0.34
CA GLY A 64 -18.46 17.70 0.01
C GLY A 64 -18.91 16.43 0.73
N HIS A 65 -19.78 15.62 0.14
CA HIS A 65 -20.32 14.44 0.81
C HIS A 65 -19.22 13.43 1.23
N ALA A 66 -19.29 12.98 2.49
CA ALA A 66 -18.36 12.01 3.07
C ALA A 66 -19.09 11.03 3.99
N GLU A 67 -18.76 9.74 3.88
CA GLU A 67 -19.40 8.65 4.61
C GLU A 67 -18.36 7.64 5.11
N ILE A 68 -18.48 7.20 6.35
CA ILE A 68 -17.61 6.16 6.90
C ILE A 68 -18.14 4.82 6.43
N LEU A 69 -17.32 4.06 5.70
CA LEU A 69 -17.67 2.71 5.27
C LEU A 69 -17.22 1.66 6.27
N GLN A 70 -16.02 1.83 6.83
CA GLN A 70 -15.41 0.85 7.71
C GLN A 70 -14.50 1.53 8.73
N VAL A 71 -14.56 1.05 9.97
CA VAL A 71 -13.57 1.32 11.01
C VAL A 71 -13.18 -0.03 11.58
N GLU A 72 -11.92 -0.38 11.40
CA GLU A 72 -11.36 -1.64 11.85
C GLU A 72 -10.20 -1.38 12.78
N GLU A 73 -10.14 -2.10 13.89
CA GLU A 73 -9.00 -2.05 14.79
C GLU A 73 -7.91 -2.97 14.26
N VAL A 74 -6.79 -2.39 13.84
CA VAL A 74 -5.61 -3.14 13.42
C VAL A 74 -4.88 -3.55 14.69
N LYS A 75 -5.14 -4.79 15.13
CA LYS A 75 -4.29 -5.41 16.15
C LYS A 75 -2.86 -5.42 15.63
N PRO A 76 -1.86 -5.07 16.46
CA PRO A 76 -0.47 -5.27 16.05
C PRO A 76 -0.32 -6.75 15.79
N ALA A 77 -0.20 -7.14 14.52
CA ALA A 77 0.45 -8.38 14.19
C ALA A 77 1.81 -8.29 14.89
N GLU A 78 2.04 -9.19 15.85
CA GLU A 78 3.39 -9.56 16.23
C GLU A 78 4.20 -9.61 14.95
N LYS A 79 5.33 -8.93 14.94
CA LYS A 79 6.26 -8.97 13.81
C LYS A 79 6.60 -10.44 13.57
N GLU A 80 5.87 -11.12 12.70
CA GLU A 80 6.43 -12.20 11.92
C GLU A 80 7.60 -11.53 11.21
N LYS A 81 8.78 -11.89 11.71
CA LYS A 81 10.06 -11.58 11.10
C LYS A 81 9.87 -11.81 9.62
N LYS A 82 9.94 -10.72 8.84
CA LYS A 82 10.22 -10.78 7.41
C LYS A 82 11.33 -11.84 7.26
N PRO A 83 11.10 -13.01 6.61
CA PRO A 83 12.21 -13.81 6.15
C PRO A 83 12.95 -12.86 5.22
N GLU A 84 14.13 -12.45 5.64
CA GLU A 84 15.10 -11.76 4.81
C GLU A 84 15.19 -12.58 3.52
N GLU A 85 14.84 -11.94 2.40
CA GLU A 85 14.93 -12.54 1.08
C GLU A 85 16.31 -13.24 0.98
N PRO A 86 16.39 -14.56 0.79
CA PRO A 86 17.67 -15.18 0.55
C PRO A 86 18.19 -14.57 -0.75
N LYS A 87 19.22 -13.72 -0.62
CA LYS A 87 20.03 -13.24 -1.74
C LYS A 87 20.39 -14.48 -2.55
N VAL A 88 19.77 -14.63 -3.72
CA VAL A 88 20.09 -15.70 -4.66
C VAL A 88 21.53 -15.46 -5.08
N VAL A 89 22.45 -16.18 -4.44
CA VAL A 89 23.84 -16.26 -4.85
C VAL A 89 23.80 -16.96 -6.21
N PRO A 90 24.23 -16.33 -7.32
CA PRO A 90 24.23 -17.01 -8.60
C PRO A 90 25.17 -18.23 -8.50
N LEU A 91 24.60 -19.41 -8.74
CA LEU A 91 25.32 -20.67 -8.74
C LEU A 91 26.50 -20.59 -9.73
N PRO A 92 27.69 -21.12 -9.37
CA PRO A 92 28.79 -21.23 -10.33
C PRO A 92 28.33 -22.13 -11.47
N TYR A 93 28.20 -21.54 -12.67
CA TYR A 93 27.86 -22.26 -13.88
C TYR A 93 28.98 -23.26 -14.18
N TRP A 94 28.77 -24.51 -13.77
CA TRP A 94 29.64 -25.62 -14.12
C TRP A 94 29.44 -25.91 -15.60
N TYR A 95 30.31 -25.33 -16.44
CA TYR A 95 30.40 -25.64 -17.86
C TYR A 95 30.71 -27.14 -18.00
N PRO A 96 29.88 -27.93 -18.69
CA PRO A 96 30.26 -29.28 -19.08
C PRO A 96 31.50 -29.17 -19.98
N HIS A 97 32.61 -29.72 -19.50
CA HIS A 97 33.84 -29.84 -20.27
C HIS A 97 33.51 -30.37 -21.66
N HIS A 98 33.77 -29.55 -22.68
CA HIS A 98 33.67 -29.94 -24.07
C HIS A 98 34.64 -31.10 -24.28
N TYR A 99 34.11 -32.32 -24.23
CA TYR A 99 34.85 -33.48 -24.71
C TYR A 99 34.93 -33.35 -26.21
N TYR A 100 36.08 -32.84 -26.63
CA TYR A 100 36.66 -32.94 -27.95
C TYR A 100 36.40 -34.36 -28.47
N GLN A 101 35.39 -34.52 -29.33
CA GLN A 101 35.28 -35.72 -30.14
C GLN A 101 36.32 -35.57 -31.26
N PRO A 102 37.37 -36.40 -31.29
CA PRO A 102 38.28 -36.41 -32.43
C PRO A 102 37.49 -36.87 -33.67
N PRO A 103 37.63 -36.18 -34.82
CA PRO A 103 37.04 -36.66 -36.06
C PRO A 103 37.71 -37.99 -36.46
N TYR A 104 36.94 -39.08 -36.41
CA TYR A 104 37.33 -40.37 -36.97
C TYR A 104 37.19 -40.38 -38.50
N PRO A 105 37.97 -41.21 -39.21
CA PRO A 105 38.51 -40.88 -40.52
C PRO A 105 37.73 -41.46 -41.71
N TRP A 106 37.73 -40.69 -42.81
CA TRP A 106 37.83 -41.10 -44.24
C TRP A 106 36.63 -41.76 -44.94
N CYS A 107 36.02 -41.01 -45.87
CA CYS A 107 35.81 -41.34 -47.28
C CYS A 107 35.72 -40.02 -48.09
#